data_AF-A0A553KTJ9-F1
#
_entry.id   AF-A0A553KTJ9-F1
#
_cell.length_a   1.000
_cell.length_b   1.000
_cell.length_c   1.000
_cell.angle_alpha   90.00
_cell.angle_beta   90.00
_cell.angle_gamma   90.00
#
_symmetry.space_group_name_H-M   'P 1'
#
loop_
_entity.id
_entity.type
_entity.pdbx_description
1 polymer ?
#
loop_
_entity_poly.entity_id
_entity_poly.type
_entity_poly.pdbx_seq_one_letter_code
_entity_poly.pdbx_strand_id
1 'polypeptide(L)' 'MKITLFDILMFVFTFFIALGVFRSMKAKNKFAVGFGLLSLAVFLFADGLIIYYATKGV' A
#
# COMPACT_ATOMS: atom_id res chain seq x y z
N MET A 1 -9.29 -15.46 -10.09
CA MET A 1 -7.99 -14.97 -10.60
C MET A 1 -6.87 -15.78 -9.95
N LYS A 2 -5.78 -16.06 -10.68
CA LYS A 2 -4.59 -16.70 -10.11
C LYS A 2 -3.80 -15.63 -9.37
N ILE A 3 -3.53 -15.81 -8.07
CA ILE A 3 -2.65 -14.90 -7.32
C ILE A 3 -1.28 -14.88 -8.02
N THR A 4 -0.83 -13.70 -8.38
CA THR A 4 0.44 -13.47 -9.05
C THR A 4 1.51 -13.02 -8.06
N LEU A 5 2.78 -13.16 -8.43
CA LEU A 5 3.90 -12.60 -7.68
C LEU A 5 3.72 -11.08 -7.46
N PHE A 6 3.11 -10.40 -8.42
CA PHE A 6 2.87 -8.95 -8.37
C PHE A 6 1.91 -8.56 -7.24
N ASP A 7 0.85 -9.35 -7.01
CA ASP A 7 -0.11 -9.10 -5.92
C ASP A 7 0.56 -9.20 -4.54
N ILE A 8 1.47 -10.16 -4.39
CA ILE A 8 2.26 -10.35 -3.15
C ILE A 8 3.22 -9.16 -2.96
N LEU A 9 3.91 -8.75 -4.02
CA LEU A 9 4.81 -7.60 -4.00
C LEU A 9 4.08 -6.30 -3.65
N MET A 10 2.87 -6.11 -4.18
CA MET A 10 2.03 -4.96 -3.85
C MET A 10 1.79 -4.85 -2.34
N PHE A 11 1.38 -5.96 -1.71
CA PHE A 11 1.15 -5.99 -0.27
C PHE A 11 2.41 -5.68 0.54
N VAL A 12 3.57 -6.16 0.09
CA VAL A 12 4.87 -5.86 0.71
C VAL A 12 5.22 -4.37 0.58
N PHE A 13 4.96 -3.75 -0.57
CA PHE A 13 5.19 -2.33 -0.77
C PHE A 13 4.28 -1.47 0.10
N THR A 14 3.02 -1.86 0.30
CA THR A 14 2.11 -1.18 1.24
C THR A 14 2.71 -1.13 2.64
N PHE A 15 3.30 -2.23 3.12
CA PHE A 15 4.02 -2.26 4.40
C PHE A 15 5.25 -1.33 4.42
N PHE A 16 6.06 -1.31 3.37
CA PHE A 16 7.21 -0.42 3.30
C PHE A 16 6.82 1.05 3.26
N ILE A 17 5.74 1.40 2.57
CA ILE A 17 5.20 2.77 2.56
C ILE A 17 4.72 3.14 3.97
N ALA A 18 4.00 2.26 4.66
CA ALA A 18 3.55 2.50 6.03
C ALA A 18 4.74 2.77 6.98
N LEU A 19 5.80 1.97 6.87
CA LEU A 19 7.05 2.18 7.63
C LEU A 19 7.76 3.48 7.24
N GLY A 20 7.77 3.82 5.95
CA GLY A 20 8.33 5.07 5.43
C GLY A 20 7.60 6.30 5.97
N VAL A 21 6.26 6.26 6.03
CA VAL A 21 5.43 7.29 6.67
C VAL A 21 5.76 7.40 8.15
N PHE A 22 5.82 6.29 8.89
CA PHE A 22 6.15 6.29 10.31
C PHE A 22 7.52 6.92 10.60
N ARG A 23 8.55 6.55 9.84
CA ARG A 23 9.89 7.15 9.94
C ARG A 23 9.87 8.63 9.60
N SER A 24 9.13 9.03 8.58
CA SER A 24 9.02 10.43 8.14
C SER A 24 8.30 11.30 9.18
N MET A 25 7.31 10.74 9.89
CA MET A 25 6.66 11.42 11.02
C MET A 25 7.65 11.69 12.15
N LYS A 26 8.51 10.71 12.49
CA LYS A 26 9.57 10.89 13.50
C LYS A 26 10.58 11.95 13.08
N ALA A 27 10.90 12.05 11.79
CA ALA A 27 11.79 13.06 11.22
C ALA A 27 11.13 14.45 11.04
N LYS A 28 9.84 14.62 11.41
CA LYS A 28 9.05 15.85 11.24
C LYS A 28 9.02 16.40 9.80
N ASN A 29 9.25 15.55 8.79
CA ASN A 29 9.21 15.94 7.38
C ASN A 29 7.77 15.94 6.87
N LYS A 30 7.11 17.09 6.94
CA LYS A 30 5.69 17.26 6.55
C LYS A 30 5.42 16.88 5.10
N PHE A 31 6.36 17.14 4.19
CA PHE A 31 6.20 16.81 2.78
C PHE A 31 6.25 15.30 2.54
N ALA A 32 7.26 14.62 3.10
CA ALA A 32 7.41 13.17 2.96
C ALA A 32 6.25 12.41 3.63
N VAL A 33 5.74 12.91 4.76
CA VAL A 33 4.56 12.35 5.43
C VAL A 33 3.32 12.53 4.55
N GLY A 34 3.08 13.73 4.01
CA GLY A 34 1.93 14.00 3.15
C GLY A 34 1.93 13.13 1.88
N PHE A 35 3.09 13.07 1.20
CA PHE A 35 3.26 12.21 0.03
C PHE A 35 3.08 10.73 0.39
N GLY A 36 3.73 10.27 1.46
CA GLY A 36 3.65 8.88 1.88
C GLY A 36 2.25 8.45 2.31
N LEU A 37 1.47 9.32 2.96
CA LEU A 37 0.07 9.05 3.30
C LEU A 37 -0.80 8.92 2.05
N LEU A 38 -0.60 9.79 1.05
CA LEU A 38 -1.31 9.70 -0.21
C LEU A 38 -0.96 8.40 -0.95
N SER A 39 0.32 8.05 -1.02
CA SER A 39 0.76 6.78 -1.62
C SER A 39 0.18 5.58 -0.87
N LEU A 40 0.15 5.61 0.46
CA LEU A 40 -0.41 4.55 1.29
C LEU A 40 -1.90 4.35 1.01
N ALA A 41 -2.65 5.43 0.85
CA ALA A 41 -4.08 5.37 0.52
C ALA A 41 -4.33 4.72 -0.85
N VAL A 42 -3.55 5.07 -1.87
CA VAL A 42 -3.65 4.48 -3.22
C VAL A 42 -3.29 2.98 -3.19
N PHE A 43 -2.23 2.62 -2.47
CA PHE A 43 -1.81 1.22 -2.35
C PHE A 43 -2.82 0.36 -1.58
N LEU A 44 -3.37 0.86 -0.47
CA LEU A 44 -4.44 0.17 0.26
C LEU A 44 -5.70 -0.02 -0.60
N PHE A 45 -6.04 0.96 -1.44
CA PHE A 45 -7.16 0.84 -2.37
C PHE A 45 -6.91 -0.26 -3.41
N ALA A 46 -5.69 -0.31 -3.97
CA ALA A 46 -5.30 -1.34 -4.91
C ALA A 46 -5.25 -2.74 -4.28
N ASP A 47 -4.73 -2.87 -3.05
CA ASP A 47 -4.77 -4.13 -2.28
C ASP A 47 -6.23 -4.57 -2.04
N GLY A 48 -7.12 -3.61 -1.75
CA GLY A 48 -8.55 -3.85 -1.64
C GLY A 48 -9.18 -4.35 -2.95
N LEU A 49 -8.78 -3.79 -4.10
CA LEU A 49 -9.20 -4.29 -5.42
C LEU A 49 -8.70 -5.72 -5.67
N ILE A 50 -7.43 -6.00 -5.37
CA ILE A 50 -6.84 -7.34 -5.51
C ILE A 50 -7.65 -8.35 -4.70
N ILE A 51 -7.93 -8.04 -3.43
CA ILE A 51 -8.74 -8.91 -2.55
C ILE A 51 -10.17 -9.05 -3.09
N TYR A 52 -10.80 -7.94 -3.50
CA TYR A 52 -12.16 -7.94 -4.02
C TYR A 52 -12.31 -8.83 -5.25
N TYR A 53 -11.44 -8.70 -6.25
CA TYR A 53 -11.49 -9.54 -7.44
C TYR A 53 -10.94 -10.96 -7.21
N ALA A 54 -10.10 -11.18 -6.20
CA ALA A 54 -9.71 -12.52 -5.78
C ALA A 54 -10.88 -13.26 -5.10
N THR A 55 -11.72 -12.55 -4.34
CA THR A 55 -12.83 -13.12 -3.56
C THR A 55 -14.13 -13.20 -4.37
N LYS A 56 -14.42 -12.22 -5.24
CA LYS A 56 -15.49 -12.30 -6.25
C LYS A 56 -15.08 -13.18 -7.42
N GLY A 57 -14.58 -14.38 -7.15
CA GLY A 57 -14.45 -15.43 -8.16
C GLY A 57 -15.83 -15.89 -8.62
N VAL A 58 -16.50 -15.08 -9.45
CA VAL A 58 -17.54 -15.34 -10.48
C VAL A 58 -17.97 -13.97 -11.03
#